data_AF-A0A6A2R8A5-F1
#
_entry.id   AF-A0A6A2R8A5-F1
#
_cell.length_a   1.000
_cell.length_b   1.000
_cell.length_c   1.000
_cell.angle_alpha   90.00
_cell.angle_beta   90.00
_cell.angle_gamma   90.00
#
_symmetry.space_group_name_H-M   'P 1'
#
loop_
_entity.id
_entity.type
_entity.pdbx_description
1 polymer ?
#
loop_
_entity_poly.entity_id
_entity_poly.type
_entity_poly.pdbx_seq_one_letter_code
_entity_poly.pdbx_strand_id
1 'polypeptide(L)'
;MTKQIHERRILTVDGVSKELGEWAFEKGLTADTLLKRLNRGWDVRKAVNTPAHTRRNNRQWRRYKLDGESLTLGEWAKRAGLRRETLRYRVEHGWDMRRAVTESARRDA
;
A
#
# COMPACT_ATOMS: atom_id res chain seq x y z
N MET A 1 -2.85 -19.30 -21.42
CA MET A 1 -3.82 -18.70 -20.47
C MET A 1 -3.99 -19.67 -19.31
N THR A 2 -3.28 -19.47 -18.20
CA THR A 2 -3.43 -20.32 -17.02
C THR A 2 -4.74 -19.96 -16.33
N LYS A 3 -5.77 -20.80 -16.49
CA LYS A 3 -6.93 -20.80 -15.59
C LYS A 3 -6.39 -21.04 -14.19
N GLN A 4 -6.32 -20.00 -13.38
CA GLN A 4 -6.02 -20.12 -11.96
C GLN A 4 -7.25 -20.80 -11.35
N ILE A 5 -7.21 -22.13 -11.30
CA ILE A 5 -8.15 -22.92 -10.51
C ILE A 5 -7.89 -22.43 -9.08
N HIS A 6 -8.86 -21.73 -8.50
CA HIS A 6 -8.82 -21.37 -7.09
C HIS A 6 -8.82 -22.70 -6.34
N GLU A 7 -7.64 -23.20 -5.98
CA GLU A 7 -7.50 -24.44 -5.24
C GLU A 7 -8.43 -24.37 -4.01
N ARG A 8 -9.31 -25.36 -3.87
CA ARG A 8 -10.23 -25.53 -2.72
C ARG A 8 -9.47 -25.92 -1.45
N ARG A 9 -8.45 -25.16 -1.10
CA ARG A 9 -7.63 -25.38 0.09
C ARG A 9 -8.27 -24.66 1.26
N ILE A 10 -8.74 -25.42 2.25
CA ILE A 10 -9.25 -24.86 3.50
C ILE A 10 -8.06 -24.49 4.40
N LEU A 11 -8.09 -23.27 4.93
CA LEU A 11 -7.10 -22.77 5.88
C LEU A 11 -7.81 -22.42 7.18
N THR A 12 -7.25 -22.87 8.31
CA THR A 12 -7.72 -22.50 9.64
C THR A 12 -6.82 -21.41 10.22
N VAL A 13 -7.41 -20.27 10.58
CA VAL A 13 -6.74 -19.16 11.28
C VAL A 13 -7.63 -18.75 12.44
N ASP A 14 -7.08 -18.73 13.66
CA ASP A 14 -7.78 -18.32 14.89
C ASP A 14 -9.10 -19.07 15.14
N GLY A 15 -9.11 -20.37 14.87
CA GLY A 15 -10.30 -21.21 15.02
C GLY A 15 -11.34 -21.06 13.90
N VAL A 16 -11.10 -20.19 12.93
CA VAL A 16 -11.98 -20.01 11.77
C VAL A 16 -11.39 -20.75 10.57
N SER A 17 -12.16 -21.65 9.97
CA SER A 17 -11.80 -22.36 8.74
C SER A 17 -12.53 -21.77 7.56
N LYS A 18 -11.80 -21.32 6.54
CA LYS A 18 -12.34 -20.77 5.28
C LYS A 18 -11.54 -21.25 4.09
N GLU A 19 -12.11 -21.12 2.90
CA GLU A 19 -11.34 -21.37 1.68
C GLU A 19 -10.21 -20.34 1.52
N LEU A 20 -9.09 -20.77 0.93
CA LEU A 20 -7.94 -19.90 0.65
C LEU A 20 -8.37 -18.67 -0.15
N GLY A 21 -9.31 -18.81 -1.09
CA GLY A 21 -9.86 -17.70 -1.86
C GLY A 21 -10.63 -16.69 -0.99
N GLU A 22 -11.43 -17.17 -0.04
CA GLU A 22 -12.16 -16.32 0.90
C GLU A 22 -11.21 -15.59 1.85
N TRP A 23 -10.21 -16.28 2.38
CA TRP A 23 -9.16 -15.65 3.18
C TRP A 23 -8.39 -14.59 2.40
N ALA A 24 -8.08 -14.87 1.13
CA ALA A 24 -7.42 -13.91 0.26
C ALA A 24 -8.29 -12.66 0.08
N PHE A 25 -9.56 -12.84 -0.26
CA PHE A 25 -10.50 -11.74 -0.45
C PHE A 25 -10.65 -10.88 0.80
N GLU A 26 -10.90 -11.49 1.96
CA GLU A 26 -11.10 -10.78 3.23
C GLU A 26 -9.87 -9.95 3.64
N LYS A 27 -8.67 -10.48 3.42
CA LYS A 27 -7.42 -9.80 3.77
C LYS A 27 -6.90 -8.88 2.66
N GLY A 28 -7.65 -8.72 1.56
CA GLY A 28 -7.25 -7.91 0.42
C GLY A 28 -6.00 -8.42 -0.31
N LEU A 29 -5.81 -9.74 -0.32
CA LEU A 29 -4.75 -10.48 -0.99
C LEU A 29 -5.30 -11.19 -2.23
N THR A 30 -4.41 -11.66 -3.11
CA THR A 30 -4.79 -12.63 -4.15
C THR A 30 -4.58 -14.05 -3.65
N ALA A 31 -5.37 -15.01 -4.15
CA ALA A 31 -5.19 -16.43 -3.85
C ALA A 31 -3.74 -16.88 -4.17
N ASP A 32 -3.20 -16.44 -5.31
CA ASP A 32 -1.81 -16.67 -5.70
C ASP A 32 -0.79 -16.14 -4.68
N THR A 33 -1.06 -15.00 -4.04
CA THR A 33 -0.18 -14.46 -2.99
C THR A 33 -0.15 -15.39 -1.78
N LEU A 34 -1.31 -15.88 -1.34
CA LEU A 34 -1.38 -16.84 -0.23
C LEU A 34 -0.70 -18.16 -0.60
N LEU A 35 -0.99 -18.71 -1.78
CA LEU A 35 -0.38 -19.95 -2.25
C LEU A 35 1.15 -19.84 -2.29
N LYS A 36 1.70 -18.76 -2.83
CA LYS A 36 3.16 -18.51 -2.84
C LYS A 36 3.75 -18.40 -1.44
N ARG A 37 3.04 -17.79 -0.48
CA ARG A 37 3.50 -17.72 0.92
C ARG A 37 3.58 -19.10 1.55
N LEU A 38 2.53 -19.90 1.39
CA LEU A 38 2.47 -21.27 1.90
C LEU A 38 3.53 -22.17 1.26
N ASN A 39 3.74 -22.06 -0.05
CA ASN A 39 4.78 -22.80 -0.76
C ASN A 39 6.20 -22.41 -0.35
N ARG A 40 6.39 -21.21 0.21
CA ARG A 40 7.65 -20.76 0.83
C ARG A 40 7.76 -21.16 2.31
N GLY A 41 6.86 -22.02 2.79
CA GLY A 41 6.87 -22.51 4.17
C GLY A 41 6.41 -21.48 5.20
N TRP A 42 5.66 -20.44 4.80
CA TRP A 42 5.07 -19.55 5.78
C TRP A 42 4.00 -20.28 6.57
N ASP A 43 3.98 -20.04 7.88
CA ASP A 43 2.86 -20.38 8.74
C ASP A 43 1.54 -19.78 8.18
N VAL A 44 0.42 -20.51 8.32
CA VAL A 44 -0.88 -20.15 7.75
C VAL A 44 -1.38 -18.82 8.33
N ARG A 45 -1.30 -18.66 9.65
CA ARG A 45 -1.71 -17.43 10.33
C ARG A 45 -0.85 -16.25 9.88
N LYS A 46 0.47 -16.43 9.75
CA LYS A 46 1.37 -15.42 9.18
C LYS A 46 1.04 -15.10 7.72
N ALA A 47 0.77 -16.11 6.89
CA ALA A 47 0.49 -15.97 5.47
C ALA A 47 -0.78 -15.16 5.22
N VAL A 48 -1.83 -15.40 6.00
CA VAL A 48 -3.12 -14.71 5.92
C VAL A 48 -3.03 -13.29 6.47
N ASN A 49 -2.39 -13.08 7.61
CA ASN A 49 -2.44 -11.78 8.30
C ASN A 49 -1.37 -10.78 7.86
N THR A 50 -0.37 -11.18 7.06
CA THR A 50 0.63 -10.23 6.55
C THR A 50 0.07 -9.49 5.31
N PRO A 51 -0.03 -8.15 5.29
CA PRO A 51 -0.46 -7.43 4.10
C PRO A 51 0.49 -7.66 2.92
N ALA A 52 -0.01 -7.68 1.68
CA ALA A 52 0.86 -7.66 0.50
C ALA A 52 1.43 -6.24 0.30
N HIS A 53 2.71 -6.15 -0.06
CA HIS A 53 3.31 -4.89 -0.53
C HIS A 53 2.81 -4.58 -1.95
N THR A 54 1.57 -4.13 -2.05
CA THR A 54 0.99 -3.66 -3.31
C THR A 54 1.33 -2.20 -3.54
N ARG A 55 1.26 -1.74 -4.80
CA ARG A 55 1.38 -0.29 -5.10
C ARG A 55 0.38 0.56 -4.32
N ARG A 56 -0.83 0.03 -4.05
CA ARG A 56 -1.87 0.70 -3.26
C ARG A 56 -1.45 0.83 -1.79
N ASN A 57 -1.00 -0.27 -1.18
CA ASN A 57 -0.57 -0.27 0.23
C ASN A 57 0.69 0.58 0.43
N ASN A 58 1.61 0.57 -0.54
CA ASN A 58 2.79 1.44 -0.52
C ASN A 58 2.40 2.92 -0.53
N ARG A 59 1.40 3.33 -1.35
CA ARG A 59 0.87 4.71 -1.30
C ARG A 59 0.26 5.08 0.06
N GLN A 60 -0.44 4.15 0.71
CA GLN A 60 -0.99 4.39 2.05
C GLN A 60 0.08 4.53 3.12
N TRP A 61 1.19 3.78 3.02
CA TRP A 61 2.32 3.92 3.96
C TRP A 61 3.14 5.18 3.70
N ARG A 62 3.21 5.66 2.46
CA ARG A 62 3.85 6.95 2.11
C ARG A 62 2.90 8.13 2.28
N ARG A 63 2.16 8.17 3.39
CA ARG A 63 1.37 9.35 3.80
C ARG A 63 2.22 10.24 4.68
N TYR A 64 2.07 11.54 4.49
CA TYR A 64 2.82 12.59 5.15
C TYR A 64 1.87 13.37 6.04
N LYS A 65 2.21 13.44 7.34
CA LYS A 65 1.44 14.14 8.35
C LYS A 65 1.83 15.62 8.36
N LEU A 66 0.85 16.50 8.25
CA LEU A 66 1.01 17.94 8.38
C LEU A 66 -0.31 18.54 8.90
N ASP A 67 -0.24 19.36 9.93
CA ASP A 67 -1.38 20.07 10.53
C ASP A 67 -2.58 19.18 10.90
N GLY A 68 -2.30 17.99 11.46
CA GLY A 68 -3.33 17.02 11.87
C GLY A 68 -3.91 16.19 10.73
N GLU A 69 -3.64 16.55 9.47
CA GLU A 69 -4.01 15.76 8.31
C GLU A 69 -2.87 14.79 7.92
N SER A 70 -3.24 13.62 7.40
CA SER A 70 -2.30 12.64 6.87
C SER A 70 -2.72 12.34 5.44
N LEU A 71 -2.00 12.89 4.46
CA LEU A 71 -2.31 12.75 3.03
C LEU A 71 -1.11 12.19 2.25
N THR A 72 -1.37 11.66 1.06
CA THR A 72 -0.32 11.28 0.10
C THR A 72 0.33 12.52 -0.51
N LEU A 73 1.54 12.37 -1.06
CA LEU A 73 2.21 13.45 -1.83
C LEU A 73 1.34 14.01 -2.96
N GLY A 74 0.53 13.18 -3.61
CA GLY A 74 -0.34 13.64 -4.71
C GLY A 74 -1.46 14.54 -4.20
N GLU A 75 -2.08 14.18 -3.08
CA GLU A 75 -3.12 14.97 -2.43
C GLU A 75 -2.55 16.30 -1.90
N TRP A 76 -1.38 16.27 -1.24
CA TRP A 76 -0.69 17.48 -0.81
C TRP A 76 -0.30 18.39 -1.97
N ALA A 77 0.23 17.82 -3.06
CA ALA A 77 0.57 18.60 -4.24
C ALA A 77 -0.67 19.26 -4.87
N LYS A 78 -1.78 18.52 -4.97
CA LYS A 78 -3.06 19.07 -5.46
C LYS A 78 -3.56 20.21 -4.58
N ARG A 79 -3.51 20.05 -3.25
CA ARG A 79 -3.96 21.07 -2.29
C ARG A 79 -3.09 22.33 -2.33
N ALA A 80 -1.79 22.17 -2.53
CA ALA A 80 -0.83 23.27 -2.65
C ALA A 80 -0.76 23.90 -4.06
N GLY A 81 -1.50 23.36 -5.05
CA GLY A 81 -1.39 23.81 -6.44
C GLY A 81 -0.03 23.49 -7.09
N LEU A 82 0.69 22.50 -6.58
CA LEU A 82 2.00 22.07 -7.05
C LEU A 82 1.89 20.85 -7.98
N ARG A 83 2.87 20.69 -8.87
CA ARG A 83 3.08 19.40 -9.55
C ARG A 83 3.55 18.38 -8.52
N ARG A 84 3.00 17.16 -8.58
CA ARG A 84 3.39 16.06 -7.70
C ARG A 84 4.89 15.77 -7.76
N GLU A 85 5.47 15.89 -8.95
CA GLU A 85 6.89 15.71 -9.21
C GLU A 85 7.75 16.74 -8.45
N THR A 86 7.30 18.00 -8.37
CA THR A 86 7.97 19.05 -7.59
C THR A 86 7.98 18.70 -6.11
N LEU A 87 6.82 18.30 -5.58
CA LEU A 87 6.72 17.96 -4.16
C LEU A 87 7.54 16.69 -3.82
N ARG A 88 7.53 15.69 -4.71
CA ARG A 88 8.37 14.50 -4.58
C ARG A 88 9.86 14.87 -4.55
N TYR A 89 10.33 15.68 -5.50
CA TYR A 89 11.72 16.12 -5.55
C TYR A 89 12.14 16.79 -4.25
N ARG A 90 11.32 17.72 -3.73
CA ARG A 90 11.60 18.43 -2.47
C ARG A 90 11.78 17.46 -1.31
N VAL A 91 10.84 16.54 -1.12
CA VAL A 91 10.91 15.54 -0.04
C VAL A 91 12.10 14.59 -0.21
N GLU A 92 12.40 14.14 -1.43
CA GLU A 92 13.56 13.28 -1.71
C GLU A 92 14.90 14.00 -1.48
N HIS A 93 14.94 15.33 -1.57
CA HIS A 93 16.10 16.17 -1.27
C HIS A 93 16.07 16.71 0.17
N GLY A 94 15.33 16.06 1.06
CA GLY A 94 15.36 16.34 2.51
C GLY A 94 14.63 17.61 2.92
N TRP A 95 13.75 18.17 2.09
CA TRP A 95 12.90 19.27 2.52
C TRP A 95 11.88 18.77 3.54
N ASP A 96 11.72 19.53 4.62
CA ASP A 96 10.60 19.35 5.53
C ASP A 96 9.26 19.44 4.79
N MET A 97 8.28 18.64 5.19
CA MET A 97 7.00 18.51 4.50
C MET A 97 6.24 19.83 4.43
N ARG A 98 6.24 20.63 5.50
CA ARG A 98 5.57 21.93 5.55
C ARG A 98 6.20 22.87 4.53
N ARG A 99 7.52 22.99 4.56
CA ARG A 99 8.28 23.79 3.58
C ARG A 99 8.04 23.29 2.16
N ALA A 100 8.00 21.98 1.97
CA ALA A 100 7.86 21.37 0.65
C ALA A 100 6.51 21.72 -0.02
N VAL A 101 5.43 21.88 0.77
CA VAL A 101 4.11 22.25 0.26
C VAL A 101 3.86 23.76 0.19
N THR A 102 4.47 24.57 1.06
CA THR A 102 4.21 26.02 1.10
C THR A 102 5.08 26.82 0.14
N GLU A 103 6.30 26.36 -0.14
CA GLU A 103 7.21 27.11 -1.00
C GLU A 103 6.68 27.12 -2.44
N SER A 104 6.44 28.31 -3.00
CA SER A 104 6.02 28.43 -4.40
C SER A 104 7.08 27.84 -5.32
N ALA A 105 6.67 27.07 -6.33
CA ALA A 105 7.56 26.61 -7.39
C ALA A 105 7.66 27.61 -8.55
N ARG A 106 6.97 28.76 -8.45
CA ARG A 106 7.06 29.80 -9.47
C ARG A 106 8.47 30.39 -9.43
N ARG A 107 9.21 30.21 -10.52
CA ARG A 107 10.08 31.29 -10.97
C ARG A 107 9.14 32.41 -11.35
N ASP A 108 9.16 33.49 -10.56
CA ASP A 108 8.77 34.77 -11.11
C ASP A 108 9.69 34.99 -12.33
N ALA A 109 9.07 35.00 -13.50
CA ALA A 109 9.69 35.30 -14.78
C ALA A 109 8.93 36.49 -15.36
#